data_AF-A0A5M9GNB4-F1
#
_entry.id   AF-A0A5M9GNB4-F1
#
_cell.length_a   1.000
_cell.length_b   1.000
_cell.length_c   1.000
_cell.angle_alpha   90.00
_cell.angle_beta   90.00
_cell.angle_gamma   90.00
#
_symmetry.space_group_name_H-M   'P 1'
#
loop_
_entity.id
_entity.type
_entity.pdbx_description
1 polymer ?
#
loop_
_entity_poly.entity_id
_entity_poly.type
_entity_poly.pdbx_seq_one_letter_code
_entity_poly.pdbx_strand_id
1 'polypeptide(L)' 'MFLQLFNRLERIDYLIRSKSTGTPDELARRLEMSERTLYAFIHEMRASGAPIGYSKTIRSYYYLKKGKFGFGFMEE' A
#
# COMPACT_ATOMS: atom_id res chain seq x y z
N MET A 1 -9.17 0.45 16.41
CA MET A 1 -9.57 -0.68 15.55
C MET A 1 -9.76 -0.26 14.08
N PHE A 2 -10.67 0.66 13.72
CA PHE A 2 -10.83 1.12 12.32
C PHE A 2 -9.85 2.22 11.88
N LEU A 3 -9.60 3.24 12.71
CA LEU A 3 -8.69 4.35 12.37
C LEU A 3 -7.27 3.89 12.05
N GLN A 4 -6.78 2.86 12.75
CA GLN A 4 -5.47 2.28 12.49
C GLN A 4 -5.39 1.58 11.13
N LEU A 5 -6.50 1.05 10.62
CA LEU A 5 -6.57 0.42 9.30
C LEU A 5 -6.43 1.47 8.20
N PHE A 6 -7.16 2.59 8.32
CA PHE A 6 -7.08 3.71 7.38
C PHE A 6 -5.69 4.33 7.36
N ASN A 7 -5.11 4.60 8.54
CA ASN A 7 -3.75 5.13 8.63
C ASN A 7 -2.71 4.20 7.99
N ARG A 8 -2.88 2.88 8.11
CA ARG A 8 -2.00 1.90 7.45
C ARG A 8 -2.16 1.95 5.93
N LEU A 9 -3.39 2.00 5.42
CA LEU A 9 -3.67 2.10 3.98
C LEU A 9 -3.10 3.39 3.38
N GLU A 10 -3.26 4.53 4.04
CA GLU A 10 -2.69 5.80 3.58
C GLU A 10 -1.15 5.77 3.54
N ARG A 11 -0.52 5.17 4.56
CA ARG A 11 0.93 4.99 4.58
C ARG A 11 1.39 4.06 3.46
N ILE A 12 0.68 2.96 3.21
CA ILE A 12 0.99 2.05 2.10
C ILE A 12 0.87 2.80 0.76
N ASP A 13 -0.24 3.51 0.52
CA ASP A 13 -0.43 4.31 -0.69
C ASP A 13 0.72 5.30 -0.91
N TYR A 14 1.07 6.07 0.12
CA TYR A 14 2.15 7.05 0.04
C TYR A 14 3.49 6.40 -0.35
N LEU A 15 3.81 5.26 0.27
CA LEU A 15 5.06 4.54 0.00
C LEU A 15 5.07 3.92 -1.40
N ILE A 16 3.93 3.41 -1.89
CA ILE A 16 3.79 2.90 -3.27
C ILE A 16 3.96 4.04 -4.29
N ARG A 17 3.32 5.20 -4.08
CA ARG A 17 3.44 6.35 -4.99
C ARG A 17 4.86 6.90 -5.08
N SER A 18 5.53 6.98 -3.93
CA SER A 18 6.93 7.41 -3.85
C SER A 18 7.93 6.32 -4.26
N LYS A 19 7.44 5.10 -4.55
CA LYS A 19 8.26 3.91 -4.84
C LYS A 19 9.31 3.65 -3.74
N SER A 20 8.96 3.94 -2.49
CA SER A 20 9.86 3.84 -1.33
C SER A 20 9.44 2.75 -0.34
N THR A 21 8.77 1.70 -0.82
CA THR A 21 8.30 0.62 0.05
C THR A 21 9.42 -0.27 0.59
N GLY A 22 10.51 -0.43 -0.16
CA GLY A 22 11.44 -1.53 0.10
C GLY A 22 10.82 -2.90 -0.26
N THR A 23 11.48 -3.96 0.20
CA THR A 23 10.96 -5.33 0.12
C THR A 23 9.68 -5.51 0.95
N PRO A 24 8.87 -6.55 0.70
CA PRO A 24 7.70 -6.83 1.51
C PRO A 24 8.00 -6.96 3.01
N ASP A 25 9.08 -7.63 3.41
CA ASP A 25 9.53 -7.71 4.81
C ASP A 25 9.86 -6.32 5.39
N GLU A 26 10.66 -5.51 4.68
CA GLU A 26 11.01 -4.15 5.10
C GLU A 26 9.77 -3.26 5.27
N LEU A 27 8.84 -3.33 4.32
CA LEU A 27 7.58 -2.59 4.38
C LEU A 27 6.73 -3.04 5.57
N ALA A 28 6.61 -4.35 5.80
CA ALA A 28 5.82 -4.90 6.90
C ALA A 28 6.37 -4.47 8.26
N ARG A 29 7.69 -4.55 8.45
CA ARG A 29 8.38 -4.06 9.65
C ARG A 29 8.19 -2.56 9.85
N ARG A 30 8.34 -1.75 8.79
CA ARG A 30 8.17 -0.29 8.84
C ARG A 30 6.74 0.13 9.22
N LEU A 31 5.75 -0.70 8.91
CA LEU A 31 4.35 -0.49 9.25
C LEU A 31 3.90 -1.25 10.50
N GLU A 32 4.84 -1.86 11.23
CA GLU A 32 4.61 -2.60 12.47
C GLU A 32 3.50 -3.67 12.29
N MET A 33 3.65 -4.47 11.24
CA MET A 33 2.74 -5.57 10.93
C MET A 33 3.48 -6.79 10.40
N SER A 34 2.80 -7.94 10.40
CA SER A 34 3.35 -9.14 9.76
C SER A 34 3.34 -9.01 8.23
N GLU A 35 4.23 -9.71 7.55
CA GLU A 35 4.19 -9.83 6.08
C GLU A 35 2.84 -10.35 5.58
N ARG A 36 2.25 -11.32 6.29
CA ARG A 36 0.90 -11.84 5.97
C ARG A 36 -0.14 -10.72 5.98
N THR A 37 -0.10 -9.85 6.99
CA THR A 37 -1.01 -8.70 7.08
C THR A 37 -0.77 -7.70 5.95
N LEU A 38 0.50 -7.42 5.62
CA LEU A 38 0.83 -6.57 4.48
C LEU A 38 0.29 -7.15 3.17
N TYR A 39 0.46 -8.44 2.94
CA TYR A 39 -0.06 -9.10 1.74
C TYR A 39 -1.58 -9.04 1.66
N ALA A 40 -2.28 -9.18 2.79
CA ALA A 40 -3.72 -8.97 2.85
C ALA A 40 -4.08 -7.54 2.42
N PHE A 41 -3.41 -6.51 2.95
CA PHE A 41 -3.65 -5.13 2.51
C PHE A 41 -3.42 -4.94 1.00
N ILE A 42 -2.29 -5.41 0.46
CA ILE A 42 -2.00 -5.28 -0.97
C ILE A 42 -3.03 -6.04 -1.81
N HIS A 43 -3.50 -7.20 -1.35
CA HIS A 43 -4.56 -7.96 -2.00
C HIS A 43 -5.87 -7.15 -2.03
N GLU A 44 -6.32 -6.64 -0.89
CA GLU A 44 -7.55 -5.83 -0.80
C GLU A 44 -7.47 -4.56 -1.65
N MET A 45 -6.32 -3.87 -1.66
CA MET A 45 -6.11 -2.71 -2.53
C MET A 45 -6.25 -3.08 -4.02
N ARG A 46 -5.67 -4.21 -4.44
CA ARG A 46 -5.78 -4.71 -5.82
C ARG A 46 -7.22 -5.13 -6.15
N ALA A 47 -7.89 -5.83 -5.26
CA ALA A 47 -9.29 -6.23 -5.40
C ALA A 47 -10.21 -5.00 -5.53
N SER A 48 -9.84 -3.89 -4.89
CA SER A 48 -10.51 -2.60 -4.99
C SER A 48 -10.09 -1.77 -6.23
N GLY A 49 -9.35 -2.36 -7.17
CA GLY A 49 -8.98 -1.74 -8.44
C GLY A 49 -7.64 -0.99 -8.46
N ALA A 50 -6.87 -0.99 -7.37
CA ALA A 50 -5.55 -0.37 -7.38
C ALA A 50 -4.57 -1.16 -8.26
N PRO A 51 -3.99 -0.57 -9.32
CA PRO A 51 -3.12 -1.29 -10.24
C PRO A 51 -1.69 -1.40 -9.67
N ILE A 52 -1.49 -2.22 -8.64
CA ILE A 52 -0.21 -2.35 -7.90
C ILE A 52 0.67 -3.47 -8.46
N GLY A 53 1.87 -3.12 -8.94
CA GLY A 53 2.95 -4.04 -9.25
C GLY A 53 4.03 -4.09 -8.15
N TYR A 54 4.88 -5.11 -8.19
CA TYR A 54 6.12 -5.16 -7.40
C TYR A 54 7.30 -5.35 -8.34
N SER A 55 8.34 -4.53 -8.20
CA SER A 55 9.58 -4.66 -8.97
C SER A 55 10.71 -5.09 -8.05
N LYS A 56 11.31 -6.24 -8.37
CA LYS A 56 12.50 -6.75 -7.66
C LYS A 56 13.73 -5.87 -7.91
N THR A 57 13.83 -5.25 -9.07
CA THR A 57 14.98 -4.40 -9.45
C THR A 57 15.08 -3.15 -8.60
N ILE A 58 13.97 -2.43 -8.42
CA ILE A 58 13.93 -1.24 -7.55
C ILE A 58 13.51 -1.58 -6.11
N ARG A 59 13.30 -2.87 -5.82
CA ARG A 59 12.82 -3.40 -4.54
C ARG A 59 11.65 -2.59 -3.99
N SER A 60 10.60 -2.44 -4.80
CA SER A 60 9.49 -1.57 -4.41
C SER A 60 8.18 -1.92 -5.08
N TYR A 61 7.08 -1.74 -4.35
CA TYR A 61 5.74 -1.68 -4.91
C TYR A 61 5.53 -0.34 -5.61
N TYR A 62 4.76 -0.36 -6.70
CA TYR A 62 4.48 0.83 -7.50
C TYR A 62 3.11 0.70 -8.17
N TYR A 63 2.48 1.84 -8.50
CA TYR A 63 1.29 1.85 -9.34
C TYR A 63 1.67 1.79 -10.83
N LEU A 64 0.97 0.95 -11.58
CA LEU A 64 1.10 0.84 -13.04
C LEU A 64 0.54 2.06 -13.77
N LYS A 65 -0.34 2.84 -13.12
CA LYS A 65 -0.92 4.08 -13.61
C LYS A 65 -0.75 5.17 -12.57
N LYS A 66 -0.53 6.42 -12.99
CA LYS A 66 -0.45 7.56 -12.06
C LYS A 66 -1.80 7.73 -11.37
N GLY A 67 -1.80 7.75 -10.04
CA GLY A 67 -3.01 7.88 -9.24
C GLY A 67 -2.70 7.84 -7.75
N LYS A 68 -3.76 7.98 -6.95
CA LYS A 68 -3.75 7.83 -5.50
C LYS A 68 -4.84 6.83 -5.12
N PHE A 69 -4.53 5.94 -4.21
CA PHE A 69 -5.51 5.09 -3.56
C PHE A 69 -5.93 5.77 -2.25
N GLY A 70 -7.22 6.01 -2.08
CA GLY A 70 -7.75 6.75 -0.95
C GLY A 70 -9.10 6.21 -0.53
N PHE A 71 -9.41 6.40 0.75
CA PHE A 71 -10.71 6.10 1.33
C PHE A 71 -11.14 7.32 2.16
N GLY A 72 -12.41 7.69 2.03
CA GLY A 72 -12.95 8.82 2.77
C GLY A 72 -14.25 9.30 2.14
N PHE A 73 -14.92 10.17 2.88
CA PHE A 73 -16.02 10.96 2.34
C PHE A 73 -15.44 12.03 1.42
N MET A 74 -15.92 12.09 0.18
CA MET A 74 -15.63 13.18 -0.75
C MET A 74 -16.92 13.96 -0.94
N GLU A 75 -16.87 15.25 -0.67
CA GLU A 75 -17.93 16.19 -1.01
C GLU A 75 -17.72 16.65 -2.46
N GLU A 76 -18.80 16.81 -3.21
CA GLU A 76 -18.79 17.22 -4.62
C GLU A 76 -18.58 18.73 -4.80
#